data_AF-A0A0B8P368-F1
#
_entry.id   AF-A0A0B8P368-F1
#
_cell.length_a   1.000
_cell.length_b   1.000
_cell.length_c   1.000
_cell.angle_alpha   90.00
_cell.angle_beta   90.00
_cell.angle_gamma   90.00
#
_symmetry.space_group_name_H-M   'P 1'
#
loop_
_entity.id
_entity.type
_entity.pdbx_description
1 polymer ?
#
loop_
_entity_poly.entity_id
_entity_poly.type
_entity_poly.pdbx_seq_one_letter_code
_entity_poly.pdbx_strand_id
1 'polypeptide(L)' 'MSVIMYGIPNCDTIKKAKKWLQEQNIEFEFHDYRKQGVDEELVAEFCKFLGWEQVLNKRAQPTVN' A
#
# COMPACT_ATOMS: atom_id res chain seq x y z
N MET A 1 11.58 -11.17 10.22
CA MET A 1 11.30 -10.38 9.02
C MET A 1 9.81 -10.13 9.01
N SER A 2 9.36 -8.88 9.16
CA SER A 2 7.95 -8.53 9.18
C SER A 2 7.48 -8.23 7.75
N VAL A 3 6.31 -8.74 7.36
CA VAL A 3 5.68 -8.37 6.08
C VAL A 3 4.97 -7.05 6.30
N ILE A 4 5.28 -6.03 5.50
CA ILE A 4 4.56 -4.75 5.54
C ILE A 4 3.66 -4.66 4.32
N MET A 5 2.37 -4.45 4.56
CA MET A 5 1.39 -4.22 3.53
C MET A 5 1.02 -2.73 3.51
N TYR A 6 1.25 -2.09 2.38
CA TYR A 6 1.02 -0.65 2.22
C TYR A 6 -0.30 -0.37 1.47
N GLY A 7 -1.07 0.62 1.92
CA GLY A 7 -2.29 1.00 1.21
C GLY A 7 -3.20 1.98 1.93
N ILE A 8 -4.44 2.08 1.43
CA ILE A 8 -5.54 2.83 2.04
C ILE A 8 -6.58 1.82 2.54
N PRO A 9 -7.11 1.96 3.77
CA PRO A 9 -8.00 0.96 4.38
C PRO A 9 -9.31 0.75 3.61
N ASN A 10 -9.84 1.81 2.99
CA ASN A 10 -11.08 1.78 2.22
C ASN A 10 -10.86 1.49 0.73
N CYS A 11 -10.00 0.53 0.41
CA CYS A 11 -9.79 0.01 -0.95
C CYS A 11 -10.14 -1.47 -1.00
N ASP A 12 -10.99 -1.89 -1.95
CA ASP A 12 -11.43 -3.29 -2.04
C ASP A 12 -10.28 -4.25 -2.30
N THR A 13 -9.29 -3.85 -3.10
CA THR A 13 -8.07 -4.64 -3.32
C THR A 13 -7.27 -4.82 -2.02
N ILE A 14 -7.15 -3.76 -1.21
CA ILE A 14 -6.47 -3.82 0.09
C ILE A 14 -7.23 -4.74 1.06
N LYS A 15 -8.56 -4.64 1.13
CA LYS A 15 -9.39 -5.51 1.98
C LYS A 15 -9.23 -6.99 1.60
N LYS A 16 -9.23 -7.29 0.29
CA LYS A 16 -8.99 -8.65 -0.23
C LYS A 16 -7.60 -9.16 0.13
N ALA A 17 -6.57 -8.34 -0.02
CA ALA A 17 -5.19 -8.69 0.33
C ALA A 17 -5.04 -8.97 1.84
N LYS A 18 -5.60 -8.12 2.72
CA LYS A 18 -5.62 -8.37 4.18
C LYS A 18 -6.26 -9.70 4.51
N LYS A 19 -7.44 -9.95 3.95
CA LYS A 19 -8.18 -11.18 4.19
C LYS A 19 -7.35 -12.40 3.76
N TRP A 20 -6.71 -12.34 2.60
CA TRP A 20 -5.85 -13.43 2.13
C TRP A 20 -4.66 -13.67 3.07
N LEU A 21 -3.95 -12.61 3.48
CA LEU A 21 -2.83 -12.75 4.44
C LEU A 21 -3.27 -13.37 5.76
N GLN A 22 -4.43 -12.96 6.28
CA GLN A 22 -5.04 -13.55 7.49
C GLN A 22 -5.39 -15.02 7.29
N GLU A 23 -6.03 -15.39 6.16
CA GLU A 23 -6.38 -16.78 5.84
C GLU A 23 -5.14 -17.68 5.70
N GLN A 24 -4.03 -17.13 5.22
CA GLN A 24 -2.75 -17.84 5.12
C GLN A 24 -1.97 -17.86 6.44
N ASN A 25 -2.49 -17.26 7.52
CA ASN A 25 -1.79 -17.07 8.80
C ASN A 25 -0.43 -16.37 8.64
N ILE A 26 -0.33 -15.44 7.69
CA ILE A 26 0.88 -14.62 7.50
C ILE A 26 0.72 -13.39 8.38
N GLU A 27 1.63 -13.22 9.34
CA GLU A 27 1.70 -12.01 10.16
C GLU A 27 2.18 -10.83 9.30
N PHE A 28 1.47 -9.70 9.38
CA PHE A 28 1.81 -8.50 8.64
C PHE A 28 1.45 -7.23 9.41
N GLU A 29 2.21 -6.17 9.13
CA GLU A 29 1.91 -4.81 9.54
C GLU A 29 1.22 -4.07 8.39
N PHE A 30 0.22 -3.25 8.71
CA PHE A 30 -0.46 -2.43 7.71
C PHE A 30 -0.04 -0.97 7.83
N HIS A 31 0.62 -0.46 6.79
CA HIS A 31 0.95 0.96 6.67
C HIS A 31 -0.18 1.70 5.95
N ASP A 32 -0.94 2.50 6.70
CA ASP A 32 -2.06 3.29 6.21
C ASP A 32 -1.57 4.65 5.68
N TYR A 33 -1.58 4.82 4.35
CA TYR A 33 -1.16 6.06 3.70
C TYR A 33 -1.93 7.30 4.16
N ARG A 34 -3.17 7.16 4.66
CA ARG A 34 -3.98 8.31 5.14
C ARG A 34 -3.59 8.78 6.52
N LYS A 35 -3.07 7.89 7.36
CA LYS A 35 -2.73 8.17 8.75
C LYS A 35 -1.23 8.36 8.95
N GLN A 36 -0.44 7.49 8.32
CA GLN A 36 1.01 7.44 8.44
C GLN A 36 1.71 8.21 7.32
N GLY A 37 0.97 8.59 6.27
CA GLY A 37 1.52 9.33 5.14
C GLY A 37 2.34 8.47 4.20
N VAL A 38 2.91 9.16 3.21
CA VAL A 38 3.85 8.63 2.21
C VAL A 38 4.91 9.72 2.02
N ASP A 39 6.16 9.40 2.30
CA ASP A 39 7.28 10.32 2.12
C ASP A 39 8.04 10.06 0.80
N GLU A 40 8.97 10.95 0.48
CA GLU A 40 9.76 10.88 -0.74
C GLU A 40 10.66 9.65 -0.79
N GLU A 41 11.20 9.24 0.37
CA GLU A 41 12.09 8.08 0.48
C GLU A 41 11.35 6.79 0.12
N LEU A 42 10.14 6.58 0.65
CA LEU A 42 9.32 5.42 0.36
C LEU A 42 8.91 5.38 -1.13
N VAL A 43 8.56 6.53 -1.71
CA VAL A 43 8.21 6.61 -3.14
C VAL A 43 9.42 6.28 -4.01
N ALA A 44 10.60 6.82 -3.68
CA ALA A 44 11.83 6.56 -4.39
C ALA A 44 12.19 5.06 -4.33
N GLU A 45 12.01 4.43 -3.17
CA GLU A 45 12.23 2.99 -3.01
C GLU A 45 11.30 2.17 -3.90
N PHE A 46 9.99 2.44 -3.85
CA PHE A 46 9.03 1.72 -4.69
C PHE A 46 9.31 1.92 -6.19
N CYS A 47 9.64 3.14 -6.61
CA CYS A 47 9.97 3.43 -7.99
C CYS A 47 11.25 2.69 -8.44
N LYS A 48 12.22 2.55 -7.53
CA LYS A 48 13.46 1.80 -7.80
C LYS A 48 13.20 0.31 -8.03
N PHE A 49 12.28 -0.30 -7.28
CA PHE A 49 12.00 -1.74 -7.38
C PHE A 49 10.96 -2.10 -8.44
N LEU A 50 9.95 -1.26 -8.66
CA LEU A 50 8.79 -1.58 -9.51
C LEU A 50 8.73 -0.74 -10.80
N GLY A 51 9.47 0.35 -10.87
CA GLY A 51 9.30 1.40 -11.88
C GLY A 51 8.11 2.32 -11.55
N TRP A 52 8.29 3.62 -11.79
CA TRP A 52 7.30 4.64 -11.39
C TRP A 52 5.91 4.44 -12.02
N GLU A 53 5.84 3.86 -13.22
CA GLU A 53 4.58 3.63 -13.93
C GLU A 53 3.66 2.64 -13.20
N GLN A 54 4.25 1.68 -12.50
CA GLN A 54 3.51 0.66 -11.74
C GLN A 54 3.14 1.16 -10.33
N VAL A 55 3.92 2.10 -9.79
CA VAL A 55 3.65 2.73 -8.49
C VAL A 55 2.50 3.73 -8.59
N LEU A 56 2.44 4.50 -9.68
CA LEU A 56 1.44 5.54 -9.86
C LEU A 56 0.13 5.00 -10.44
N ASN A 57 -0.94 5.01 -9.63
CA ASN A 57 -2.28 4.74 -10.12
C ASN A 57 -2.89 5.96 -10.83
N LYS A 58 -2.74 6.02 -12.16
CA LYS A 58 -3.28 7.09 -13.03
C LYS A 58 -4.81 7.18 -13.09
N ARG A 59 -5.53 6.19 -12.55
CA ARG A 59 -7.01 6.14 -12.56
C ARG A 59 -7.64 6.64 -11.26
N ALA A 60 -6.84 6.78 -10.21
CA ALA A 60 -7.33 7.25 -8.93
C ALA A 60 -7.68 8.74 -9.03
N GLN A 61 -8.88 9.11 -8.56
CA GLN A 61 -9.19 10.52 -8.34
C GLN A 61 -8.51 10.98 -7.04
N PRO A 62 -7.81 12.12 -7.03
CA PRO A 62 -7.26 12.66 -5.81
C PRO A 62 -8.43 13.04 -4.90
N THR A 63 -8.63 12.26 -3.84
CA THR A 63 -9.51 12.70 -2.74
C THR A 63 -8.73 13.74 -1.96
N VAL A 64 -9.05 15.01 -2.18
CA VAL A 64 -8.76 16.06 -1.21
C VAL A 64 -9.59 15.76 0.04
N ASN A 65 -8.91 15.62 1.18
CA ASN A 65 -9.55 15.81 2.48
C ASN A 65 -9.68 17.31 2.73
#